data_AF-A7I593-F1
#
_entry.id   AF-A7I593-F1
#
_cell.length_a   1.000
_cell.length_b   1.000
_cell.length_c   1.000
_cell.angle_alpha   90.00
_cell.angle_beta   90.00
_cell.angle_gamma   90.00
#
_symmetry.space_group_name_H-M   'P 1'
#
loop_
_entity.id
_entity.type
_entity.pdbx_description
1 polymer ?
#
loop_
_entity_poly.entity_id
_entity_poly.type
_entity_poly.pdbx_seq_one_letter_code
_entity_poly.pdbx_strand_id
1 'polypeptide(L)'
;MPDNPAREPVAKVTGIYRGKFSGLEPLTIDKPLIQEEVRRNPIFYELDLNPERGDENLIIDLIYDNLSPRRLPDLIRGTDIPHGIRFWPDWFSIPPYREMRDTDGRRVYPRAPGIHTVQIRTGVQKRARIGGNRDFSPEMGGFSSPVFEFMIAGDDNV
;
A
#
# COMPACT_ATOMS: atom_id res chain seq x y z
N MET A 1 -13.20 -10.98 32.07
CA MET A 1 -11.72 -10.94 32.13
C MET A 1 -11.23 -10.43 30.78
N PRO A 2 -10.32 -9.47 30.79
CA PRO A 2 -10.53 -8.06 30.45
C PRO A 2 -10.62 -7.79 28.94
N ASP A 3 -11.16 -6.63 28.58
CA ASP A 3 -11.06 -6.03 27.25
C ASP A 3 -9.62 -6.16 26.75
N ASN A 4 -9.41 -6.98 25.72
CA ASN A 4 -8.14 -7.05 25.02
C ASN A 4 -8.05 -5.73 24.24
N PRO A 5 -7.23 -4.73 24.66
CA PRO A 5 -7.10 -3.52 23.86
C PRO A 5 -6.66 -3.98 22.48
N ALA A 6 -7.35 -3.51 21.43
CA ALA A 6 -6.97 -3.78 20.05
C ALA A 6 -5.45 -3.57 19.97
N ARG A 7 -4.71 -4.66 19.74
CA ARG A 7 -3.26 -4.60 19.74
C ARG A 7 -2.87 -3.56 18.70
N GLU A 8 -1.98 -2.66 19.07
CA GLU A 8 -1.56 -1.64 18.12
C GLU A 8 -1.09 -2.29 16.80
N PRO A 9 -1.39 -1.65 15.66
CA PRO A 9 -0.95 -2.13 14.36
C PRO A 9 0.55 -2.44 14.35
N VAL A 10 0.94 -3.49 13.62
CA VAL A 10 2.37 -3.77 13.38
C VAL A 10 3.03 -2.63 12.59
N ALA A 11 2.27 -2.04 11.67
CA ALA A 11 2.68 -0.88 10.90
C ALA A 11 1.45 -0.11 10.44
N LYS A 12 1.56 1.21 10.37
CA LYS A 12 0.57 2.08 9.74
C LYS A 12 1.12 2.57 8.42
N VAL A 13 0.23 2.79 7.46
CA VAL A 13 0.59 3.49 6.22
C VAL A 13 0.16 4.94 6.36
N THR A 14 1.12 5.85 6.23
CA THR A 14 0.95 7.28 6.51
C THR A 14 0.73 8.11 5.24
N GLY A 15 1.20 7.63 4.09
CA GLY A 15 1.05 8.32 2.82
C GLY A 15 1.57 7.54 1.63
N ILE A 16 1.27 8.06 0.44
CA ILE A 16 1.79 7.59 -0.84
C ILE A 16 2.58 8.69 -1.54
N TYR A 17 3.59 8.28 -2.29
CA TYR A 17 4.60 9.17 -2.84
C TYR A 17 5.02 8.74 -4.25
N ARG A 18 5.39 9.71 -5.08
CA ARG A 18 6.08 9.48 -6.35
C ARG A 18 7.58 9.66 -6.17
N GLY A 19 8.36 8.83 -6.87
CA GLY A 19 9.81 9.00 -6.94
C GLY A 19 10.19 10.13 -7.90
N LYS A 20 11.05 11.04 -7.44
CA LYS A 20 11.74 12.07 -8.24
C LYS A 20 13.24 11.92 -8.04
N PHE A 21 14.01 12.57 -8.92
CA PHE A 21 15.46 12.64 -8.77
C PHE A 21 15.88 13.24 -7.41
N SER A 22 15.12 14.21 -6.90
CA SER A 22 15.36 14.86 -5.61
C SER A 22 14.83 14.09 -4.39
N GLY A 23 14.24 12.90 -4.58
CA GLY A 23 13.66 12.09 -3.50
C GLY A 23 12.17 11.79 -3.70
N LEU A 24 11.46 11.53 -2.60
CA LEU A 24 10.03 11.23 -2.61
C LEU A 24 9.20 12.50 -2.51
N GLU A 25 8.17 12.60 -3.33
CA GLU A 25 7.19 13.70 -3.27
C GLU A 25 5.80 13.13 -2.98
N PRO A 26 5.02 13.72 -2.05
CA PRO A 26 3.65 13.29 -1.79
C PRO A 26 2.83 13.25 -3.07
N LEU A 27 2.14 12.13 -3.26
CA LEU A 27 1.29 11.91 -4.41
C LEU A 27 -0.17 12.23 -4.03
N THR A 28 -0.73 13.26 -4.66
CA THR A 28 -2.07 13.79 -4.38
C THR A 28 -2.77 14.15 -5.69
N ILE A 29 -4.05 14.57 -5.60
CA ILE A 29 -4.82 15.04 -6.75
C ILE A 29 -4.18 16.29 -7.39
N ASP A 30 -3.67 17.21 -6.58
CA ASP A 30 -3.08 18.48 -7.05
C ASP A 30 -1.71 18.30 -7.73
N LYS A 31 -1.10 17.12 -7.57
CA LYS A 31 0.22 16.78 -8.11
C LYS A 31 0.11 15.53 -8.98
N PRO A 32 -0.50 15.65 -10.16
CA PRO A 32 -0.81 14.49 -10.99
C PRO A 32 0.45 13.79 -11.48
N LEU A 33 0.32 12.48 -11.71
CA LEU A 33 1.29 11.70 -12.47
C LEU A 33 1.07 11.92 -13.96
N ILE A 34 2.15 12.12 -14.70
CA ILE A 34 2.09 12.05 -16.16
C ILE A 34 2.12 10.60 -16.63
N GLN A 35 1.62 10.35 -17.84
CA GLN A 35 1.56 9.00 -18.43
C GLN A 35 2.91 8.26 -18.45
N GLU A 36 4.01 8.98 -18.61
CA GLU A 36 5.34 8.39 -18.59
C GLU A 36 5.72 7.87 -17.19
N GLU A 37 5.37 8.61 -16.13
CA GLU A 37 5.58 8.18 -14.74
C GLU A 37 4.74 6.95 -14.42
N VAL A 38 3.48 6.91 -14.86
CA VAL A 38 2.58 5.76 -14.69
C VAL A 38 3.14 4.48 -15.32
N ARG A 39 3.85 4.62 -16.45
CA ARG A 39 4.41 3.47 -17.19
C ARG A 39 5.67 2.91 -16.56
N ARG A 40 6.53 3.77 -16.02
CA ARG A 40 7.92 3.42 -15.67
C ARG A 40 8.21 3.46 -14.18
N ASN A 41 7.47 4.24 -13.40
CA ASN A 41 7.83 4.51 -12.02
C ASN A 41 6.91 3.76 -11.06
N PRO A 42 7.47 3.17 -9.99
CA PRO A 42 6.65 2.66 -8.90
C PRO A 42 6.06 3.83 -8.08
N ILE A 43 4.97 3.53 -7.39
CA ILE A 43 4.42 4.37 -6.34
C ILE A 43 4.94 3.85 -5.01
N PHE A 44 5.47 4.76 -4.21
CA PHE A 44 5.98 4.46 -2.88
C PHE A 44 4.90 4.69 -1.84
N TYR A 45 4.97 3.96 -0.74
CA TYR A 45 4.19 4.20 0.46
C TYR A 45 5.10 4.11 1.67
N GLU A 46 4.78 4.91 2.69
CA GLU A 46 5.56 4.94 3.93
C GLU A 46 4.89 4.08 4.99
N LEU A 47 5.68 3.20 5.60
CA LEU A 47 5.31 2.42 6.78
C LEU A 47 5.84 3.12 8.05
N ASP A 48 4.95 3.53 8.95
CA ASP A 48 5.26 3.84 10.35
C ASP A 48 5.15 2.54 11.16
N LEU A 49 6.30 1.94 11.40
CA LEU A 49 6.49 0.64 12.02
C LEU A 49 6.39 0.77 13.53
N ASN A 50 5.64 -0.14 14.15
CA ASN A 50 5.48 -0.14 15.59
C ASN A 50 6.79 -0.62 16.26
N PRO A 51 7.45 0.23 17.08
CA PRO A 51 8.72 -0.13 17.71
C PRO A 51 8.58 -1.29 18.70
N GLU A 52 7.43 -1.43 19.36
CA GLU A 52 7.16 -2.52 20.32
C GLU A 52 6.95 -3.87 19.62
N ARG A 53 6.71 -3.84 18.31
CA ARG A 53 6.48 -5.02 17.46
C ARG A 53 7.58 -5.17 16.41
N GLY A 54 8.73 -4.57 16.68
CA GLY A 54 9.84 -4.40 15.74
C GLY A 54 10.59 -5.66 15.33
N ASP A 55 10.10 -6.87 15.65
CA ASP A 55 10.61 -8.15 15.18
C ASP A 55 9.59 -8.94 14.34
N GLU A 56 8.37 -8.42 14.22
CA GLU A 56 7.30 -9.06 13.46
C GLU A 56 7.47 -8.82 11.96
N ASN A 57 7.29 -9.87 11.16
CA ASN A 57 7.24 -9.76 9.71
C ASN A 57 5.88 -9.19 9.27
N LEU A 58 5.84 -8.53 8.11
CA LEU A 58 4.65 -7.88 7.59
C LEU A 58 4.08 -8.62 6.38
N ILE A 59 2.76 -8.77 6.37
CA ILE A 59 1.98 -9.03 5.16
C ILE A 59 1.34 -7.73 4.69
N ILE A 60 1.26 -7.52 3.37
CA ILE A 60 0.73 -6.30 2.80
C ILE A 60 -0.20 -6.60 1.62
N ASP A 61 -1.44 -6.09 1.67
CA ASP A 61 -2.38 -6.12 0.56
C ASP A 61 -2.64 -4.70 0.04
N LEU A 62 -2.68 -4.57 -1.28
CA LEU A 62 -3.02 -3.34 -2.00
C LEU A 62 -4.40 -3.48 -2.63
N ILE A 63 -5.26 -2.50 -2.39
CA ILE A 63 -6.55 -2.33 -3.06
C ILE A 63 -6.44 -1.10 -3.93
N TYR A 64 -6.56 -1.27 -5.25
CA TYR A 64 -6.45 -0.20 -6.24
C TYR A 64 -7.80 -0.05 -6.92
N ASP A 65 -8.44 1.12 -6.90
CA ASP A 65 -9.76 1.36 -7.53
C ASP A 65 -10.81 0.29 -7.21
N ASN A 66 -10.88 -0.14 -5.95
CA ASN A 66 -11.78 -1.21 -5.48
C ASN A 66 -11.61 -2.56 -6.22
N LEU A 67 -10.49 -2.77 -6.92
CA LEU A 67 -10.10 -4.08 -7.42
C LEU A 67 -9.91 -5.04 -6.25
N SER A 68 -10.07 -6.35 -6.53
CA SER A 68 -9.77 -7.39 -5.55
C SER A 68 -8.37 -7.19 -4.94
N PRO A 69 -8.22 -7.35 -3.60
CA PRO A 69 -6.95 -7.11 -2.92
C PRO A 69 -5.81 -7.87 -3.59
N ARG A 70 -4.78 -7.13 -3.98
CA ARG A 70 -3.56 -7.68 -4.55
C ARG A 70 -2.54 -7.87 -3.45
N ARG A 71 -2.10 -9.11 -3.29
CA ARG A 71 -1.02 -9.47 -2.38
C ARG A 71 0.29 -8.83 -2.86
N LEU A 72 0.87 -7.94 -2.06
CA LEU A 72 2.25 -7.50 -2.21
C LEU A 72 3.20 -8.52 -1.54
N PRO A 73 4.51 -8.49 -1.86
CA PRO A 73 5.50 -9.30 -1.15
C PRO A 73 5.40 -9.13 0.36
N ASP A 74 5.61 -10.22 1.09
CA ASP A 74 5.74 -10.13 2.54
C ASP A 74 7.10 -9.51 2.86
N LEU A 75 7.15 -8.64 3.87
CA LEU A 75 8.38 -7.98 4.30
C LEU A 75 8.91 -8.65 5.56
N ILE A 76 10.11 -9.21 5.46
CA ILE A 76 10.78 -9.91 6.55
C ILE A 76 11.65 -8.92 7.32
N ARG A 77 11.41 -8.82 8.63
CA ARG A 77 12.21 -7.98 9.50
C ARG A 77 13.62 -8.55 9.64
N GLY A 78 14.63 -7.68 9.57
CA GLY A 78 16.05 -8.03 9.52
C GLY A 78 16.59 -8.39 8.15
N THR A 79 15.72 -8.67 7.16
CA THR A 79 16.12 -9.00 5.78
C THR A 79 15.70 -7.88 4.83
N ASP A 80 14.39 -7.64 4.71
CA ASP A 80 13.83 -6.62 3.83
C ASP A 80 13.74 -5.28 4.53
N ILE A 81 13.38 -5.29 5.82
CA ILE A 81 13.31 -4.09 6.67
C ILE A 81 14.34 -4.21 7.81
N PRO A 82 15.29 -3.27 7.97
CA PRO A 82 16.22 -3.29 9.08
C PRO A 82 15.52 -3.22 10.45
N HIS A 83 16.12 -3.86 11.46
CA HIS A 83 15.65 -3.74 12.85
C HIS A 83 15.81 -2.32 13.39
N GLY A 84 14.96 -1.94 14.35
CA GLY A 84 15.03 -0.65 15.04
C GLY A 84 14.59 0.56 14.21
N ILE A 85 14.28 0.38 12.92
CA ILE A 85 13.75 1.45 12.07
C ILE A 85 12.26 1.66 12.36
N ARG A 86 11.89 2.94 12.48
CA ARG A 86 10.50 3.40 12.61
C ARG A 86 9.83 3.64 11.26
N PHE A 87 10.51 4.30 10.31
CA PHE A 87 9.93 4.62 9.01
C PHE A 87 10.60 3.82 7.90
N TRP A 88 9.82 3.13 7.08
CA TRP A 88 10.34 2.36 5.96
C TRP A 88 9.54 2.63 4.68
N PRO A 89 10.20 3.03 3.58
CA PRO A 89 9.54 3.13 2.29
C PRO A 89 9.44 1.74 1.64
N ASP A 90 8.26 1.39 1.16
CA ASP A 90 8.06 0.26 0.24
C ASP A 90 7.23 0.73 -0.96
N TRP A 91 6.98 -0.13 -1.94
CA TRP A 91 6.46 0.30 -3.22
C TRP A 91 5.56 -0.71 -3.91
N PHE A 92 4.80 -0.21 -4.89
CA PHE A 92 4.03 -1.02 -5.81
C PHE A 92 3.98 -0.39 -7.20
N SER A 93 3.73 -1.19 -8.23
CA SER A 93 3.44 -0.68 -9.57
C SER A 93 1.94 -0.56 -9.80
N ILE A 94 1.51 0.50 -10.48
CA ILE A 94 0.13 0.66 -10.96
C ILE A 94 -0.21 -0.54 -11.86
N PRO A 95 -1.37 -1.21 -11.69
CA PRO A 95 -1.75 -2.36 -12.51
C PRO A 95 -1.65 -2.06 -14.02
N PRO A 96 -1.38 -3.06 -14.88
CA PRO A 96 -1.15 -2.84 -16.31
C PRO A 96 -2.39 -2.31 -17.04
N TYR A 97 -2.20 -1.76 -18.25
CA TYR A 97 -3.26 -1.24 -19.13
C TYR A 97 -4.11 -2.39 -19.72
N ARG A 98 -4.87 -3.05 -18.86
CA ARG A 98 -5.87 -4.05 -19.22
C ARG A 98 -7.17 -3.68 -18.54
N GLU A 99 -8.29 -3.87 -19.22
CA GLU A 99 -9.61 -3.75 -18.59
C GLU A 99 -9.66 -4.76 -17.43
N MET A 100 -9.85 -4.23 -16.24
CA MET A 100 -10.06 -5.02 -15.03
C MET A 100 -11.49 -4.78 -14.54
N ARG A 101 -11.99 -5.68 -13.70
CA ARG A 101 -13.29 -5.49 -13.05
C ARG A 101 -13.07 -5.33 -11.56
N ASP A 102 -13.71 -4.32 -10.98
CA ASP A 102 -13.78 -4.16 -9.52
C ASP A 102 -14.65 -5.25 -8.88
N THR A 103 -14.78 -5.22 -7.56
CA THR A 103 -15.60 -6.18 -6.80
C THR A 103 -17.08 -6.14 -7.16
N ASP A 104 -17.56 -5.03 -7.74
CA ASP A 104 -18.95 -4.85 -8.19
C ASP A 104 -19.14 -5.20 -9.68
N GLY A 105 -18.08 -5.64 -10.35
CA GLY A 105 -18.08 -6.03 -11.76
C GLY A 105 -17.95 -4.87 -12.75
N ARG A 106 -17.72 -3.63 -12.27
CA ARG A 106 -17.53 -2.43 -13.09
C ARG A 106 -16.14 -2.41 -13.71
N ARG A 107 -16.05 -1.83 -14.91
CA ARG A 107 -14.77 -1.70 -15.63
C ARG A 107 -13.88 -0.66 -14.95
N VAL A 108 -12.64 -1.05 -14.75
CA VAL A 108 -11.56 -0.21 -14.19
C VAL A 108 -10.43 -0.17 -15.21
N TYR A 109 -9.89 1.02 -15.43
CA TYR A 109 -8.73 1.28 -16.30
C TYR A 109 -7.59 1.86 -15.47
N PRO A 110 -6.73 1.02 -14.87
CA PRO A 110 -5.82 1.45 -13.79
C PRO A 110 -4.79 2.52 -14.16
N ARG A 111 -4.54 2.74 -15.46
CA ARG A 111 -3.55 3.71 -15.98
C ARG A 111 -4.18 4.81 -16.84
N ALA A 112 -5.50 4.84 -16.93
CA ALA A 112 -6.20 5.88 -17.67
C ALA A 112 -6.05 7.23 -16.94
N PRO A 113 -6.18 8.36 -17.64
CA PRO A 113 -6.34 9.65 -16.99
C PRO A 113 -7.54 9.68 -16.03
N GLY A 114 -7.40 10.36 -14.89
CA GLY A 114 -8.45 10.48 -13.89
C GLY A 114 -7.96 10.30 -12.45
N ILE A 115 -8.90 10.36 -11.51
CA ILE A 115 -8.63 10.12 -10.09
C ILE A 115 -8.63 8.61 -9.85
N HIS A 116 -7.58 8.16 -9.17
CA HIS A 116 -7.40 6.78 -8.73
C HIS A 116 -7.34 6.71 -7.21
N THR A 117 -7.75 5.57 -6.68
CA THR A 117 -7.83 5.32 -5.24
C THR A 117 -6.95 4.14 -4.86
N VAL A 118 -6.29 4.27 -3.72
CA VAL A 118 -5.44 3.23 -3.14
C VAL A 118 -5.74 3.09 -1.66
N GLN A 119 -5.99 1.86 -1.22
CA GLN A 119 -5.98 1.48 0.19
C GLN A 119 -4.96 0.37 0.39
N ILE A 120 -4.14 0.50 1.43
CA ILE A 120 -3.12 -0.49 1.79
C ILE A 120 -3.48 -1.08 3.14
N ARG A 121 -3.41 -2.41 3.22
CA ARG A 121 -3.62 -3.16 4.46
C ARG A 121 -2.31 -3.79 4.89
N THR A 122 -1.96 -3.61 6.15
CA THR A 122 -0.77 -4.18 6.78
C THR A 122 -1.21 -5.13 7.87
N GLY A 123 -0.45 -6.20 8.10
CA GLY A 123 -0.72 -7.16 9.16
C GLY A 123 0.50 -8.00 9.46
N VAL A 124 0.42 -8.84 10.49
CA VAL A 124 1.56 -9.69 10.87
C VAL A 124 1.58 -10.97 10.05
N GLN A 125 2.74 -11.25 9.46
CA GLN A 125 3.04 -12.53 8.85
C GLN A 125 3.46 -13.53 9.94
N LYS A 126 2.51 -14.31 10.45
CA LYS A 126 2.83 -15.40 11.39
C LYS A 126 3.49 -16.56 10.65
N ARG A 127 4.67 -16.98 11.11
CA ARG A 127 5.39 -18.16 10.57
C ARG A 127 4.52 -19.43 10.49
N ALA A 128 3.60 -19.62 11.43
CA ALA A 128 2.66 -20.75 11.43
C ALA A 128 1.56 -20.69 10.36
N ARG A 129 1.45 -19.59 9.61
CA ARG A 129 0.43 -19.36 8.55
C ARG A 129 1.06 -19.04 7.19
N ILE A 130 2.34 -19.36 6.97
CA ILE A 130 2.98 -19.22 5.66
C ILE A 130 2.16 -20.02 4.63
N GLY A 131 1.58 -19.34 3.64
CA GLY A 131 0.71 -19.92 2.61
C GLY A 131 -0.79 -19.95 2.93
N GLY A 132 -1.21 -19.56 4.14
CA GLY A 132 -2.62 -19.48 4.54
C GLY A 132 -3.33 -18.18 4.15
N ASN A 133 -4.59 -18.02 4.60
CA ASN A 133 -5.32 -16.77 4.42
C ASN A 133 -4.65 -15.64 5.25
N ARG A 134 -4.39 -14.52 4.58
CA ARG A 134 -3.88 -13.28 5.20
C ARG A 134 -4.94 -12.70 6.12
N ASP A 135 -4.52 -12.24 7.30
CA ASP A 135 -5.39 -11.79 8.38
C ASP A 135 -4.98 -10.37 8.79
N PHE A 136 -5.83 -9.41 8.44
CA PHE A 136 -5.62 -7.98 8.67
C PHE A 136 -6.49 -7.44 9.82
N SER A 137 -7.00 -8.33 10.67
CA SER A 137 -7.82 -7.96 11.82
C SER A 137 -6.99 -7.22 12.89
N PRO A 138 -7.57 -6.25 13.61
CA PRO A 138 -6.87 -5.54 14.70
C PRO A 138 -6.31 -6.48 15.78
N GLU A 139 -6.98 -7.59 16.07
CA GLU A 139 -6.54 -8.61 17.03
C GLU A 139 -5.21 -9.25 16.62
N MET A 140 -4.95 -9.28 15.31
CA MET A 140 -3.72 -9.78 14.71
C MET A 140 -2.73 -8.65 14.40
N GLY A 141 -3.03 -7.45 14.89
CA GLY A 141 -2.24 -6.24 14.68
C GLY A 141 -2.29 -5.73 13.25
N GLY A 142 -3.40 -6.01 12.58
CA GLY A 142 -3.68 -5.50 11.26
C GLY A 142 -4.14 -4.05 11.27
N PHE A 143 -3.96 -3.39 10.13
CA PHE A 143 -4.38 -2.03 9.88
C PHE A 143 -4.79 -1.87 8.43
N SER A 144 -5.80 -1.04 8.20
CA SER A 144 -6.18 -0.57 6.87
C SER A 144 -5.96 0.93 6.83
N SER A 145 -5.22 1.39 5.83
CA SER A 145 -5.00 2.81 5.63
C SER A 145 -6.31 3.55 5.32
N PRO A 146 -6.33 4.88 5.49
CA PRO A 146 -7.26 5.72 4.74
C PRO A 146 -7.17 5.40 3.24
N VAL A 147 -8.23 5.72 2.51
CA VAL A 147 -8.18 5.70 1.05
C VAL A 147 -7.37 6.92 0.61
N PHE A 148 -6.27 6.67 -0.09
CA PHE A 148 -5.47 7.70 -0.72
C PHE A 148 -5.97 7.93 -2.14
N GLU A 149 -6.10 9.19 -2.52
CA GLU A 149 -6.53 9.60 -3.85
C GLU A 149 -5.38 10.30 -4.58
N PHE A 150 -5.18 9.96 -5.85
CA PHE A 150 -4.21 10.64 -6.70
C PHE A 150 -4.71 10.78 -8.13
N MET A 151 -4.19 11.78 -8.84
CA MET A 151 -4.57 12.05 -10.22
C MET A 151 -3.54 11.50 -11.20
N ILE A 152 -4.01 10.90 -12.30
CA ILE A 152 -3.22 10.69 -13.52
C ILE A 152 -3.67 11.75 -14.53
N ALA A 153 -2.73 12.56 -15.02
CA ALA A 153 -2.99 13.59 -16.00
C ALA A 153 -3.46 12.99 -17.34
N GLY A 154 -4.44 13.66 -17.96
CA GLY A 154 -4.80 13.44 -19.35
C GLY A 154 -3.86 14.17 -20.30
N ASP A 155 -3.96 13.86 -21.59
CA ASP A 155 -3.13 14.49 -22.63
C ASP A 155 -3.33 16.01 -22.71
N ASP A 156 -4.50 16.52 -22.27
CA ASP A 156 -4.84 17.95 -22.24
C ASP A 156 -4.33 18.68 -20.97
N ASN A 157 -3.73 17.98 -20.01
CA ASN A 157 -3.31 18.50 -18.71
C ASN A 157 -1.78 18.63 -18.57
N VAL A 158 -1.03 18.74 -19.67
CA VAL A 158 0.44 18.87 -19.71
C VAL A 158 0.87 20.23 -20.26
#